data_AF-A0A8X6JDN5-F1
#
_entry.id   AF-A0A8X6JDN5-F1
#
_cell.length_a   1.000
_cell.length_b   1.000
_cell.length_c   1.000
_cell.angle_alpha   90.00
_cell.angle_beta   90.00
_cell.angle_gamma   90.00
#
_symmetry.space_group_name_H-M   'P 1'
#
loop_
_entity.id
_entity.type
_entity.pdbx_description
1 polymer ?
#
loop_
_entity_poly.entity_id
_entity_poly.type
_entity_poly.pdbx_seq_one_letter_code
_entity_poly.pdbx_strand_id
1 'polypeptide(L)'
;LRVALEFERIKSAFTCECEVRNSCTCCGKIEVKQLGMDEKSCIELTYDGSKTALTVTFSMNDKVLLSRTVSANNPPAICVGHPAAKVLADICFDFYDLQVSLDKFNVCLDIQPRVFLRKVTNIEVGCLSFEHNKEE
;
A
#
# COMPACT_ATOMS: atom_id res chain seq x y z
N LEU A 1 -15.44 -10.90 -26.27
CA LEU A 1 -13.98 -10.96 -26.06
C LEU A 1 -13.75 -11.29 -24.58
N ARG A 2 -13.47 -12.56 -24.22
CA ARG A 2 -13.10 -12.95 -22.85
C ARG A 2 -11.58 -12.88 -22.77
N VAL A 3 -11.04 -11.76 -22.31
CA VAL A 3 -9.63 -11.72 -21.90
C VAL A 3 -9.58 -12.45 -20.56
N ALA A 4 -9.14 -13.71 -20.59
CA ALA A 4 -8.71 -14.39 -19.38
C ALA A 4 -7.45 -13.66 -18.91
N LEU A 5 -7.61 -12.76 -17.94
CA LEU A 5 -6.46 -12.27 -17.19
C LEU A 5 -6.01 -13.45 -16.35
N GLU A 6 -4.93 -14.13 -16.76
CA GLU A 6 -4.32 -15.14 -15.90
C GLU A 6 -3.79 -14.43 -14.66
N PHE A 7 -4.43 -14.74 -13.53
CA PHE A 7 -4.17 -14.18 -12.20
C PHE A 7 -2.98 -14.90 -11.56
N GLU A 8 -1.78 -14.69 -12.08
CA GLU A 8 -0.59 -15.13 -11.36
C GLU A 8 -0.39 -14.24 -10.12
N ARG A 9 -0.16 -14.87 -8.96
CA ARG A 9 0.37 -14.17 -7.78
C ARG A 9 1.78 -13.70 -8.13
N ILE A 10 1.95 -12.40 -8.31
CA ILE A 10 3.28 -11.83 -8.50
C ILE A 10 3.90 -11.71 -7.12
N LYS A 11 4.97 -12.46 -6.85
CA LYS A 11 5.85 -12.19 -5.72
C LYS A 11 6.59 -10.88 -6.01
N SER A 12 5.97 -9.77 -5.66
CA SER A 12 6.65 -8.49 -5.57
C SER A 12 7.57 -8.52 -4.37
N ALA A 13 8.88 -8.40 -4.60
CA ALA A 13 9.83 -8.19 -3.52
C ALA A 13 9.80 -6.72 -3.12
N PHE A 14 8.77 -6.30 -2.40
CA PHE A 14 8.85 -5.05 -1.64
C PHE A 14 9.82 -5.28 -0.49
N THR A 15 10.77 -4.35 -0.35
CA THR A 15 11.66 -4.28 0.81
C THR A 15 11.22 -3.11 1.65
N CYS A 16 10.99 -3.35 2.93
CA CYS A 16 10.54 -2.34 3.88
C CYS A 16 11.66 -1.97 4.84
N GLU A 17 11.88 -0.67 5.00
CA GLU A 17 12.80 -0.07 5.96
C GLU A 17 11.98 0.78 6.92
N CYS A 18 12.02 0.44 8.21
CA CYS A 18 11.32 1.18 9.25
C CYS A 18 12.32 2.04 10.03
N GLU A 19 12.11 3.36 10.00
CA GLU A 19 12.88 4.27 10.83
C GLU A 19 12.45 4.10 12.30
N VAL A 20 13.34 4.48 13.22
CA VAL A 20 13.07 4.36 14.66
C VAL A 20 11.90 5.29 15.01
N ARG A 21 10.72 4.71 15.27
CA ARG A 21 9.61 5.16 16.15
C ARG A 21 8.21 5.17 15.52
N ASN A 22 8.02 5.47 14.23
CA ASN A 22 6.66 5.52 13.69
C ASN A 22 6.49 5.50 12.17
N SER A 23 7.57 5.42 11.38
CA SER A 23 7.51 5.43 9.92
C SER A 23 8.17 4.20 9.32
N CYS A 24 7.55 3.66 8.27
CA CYS A 24 8.10 2.59 7.46
C CYS A 24 7.96 2.94 5.97
N THR A 25 9.01 2.68 5.21
CA THR A 25 9.06 2.88 3.77
C THR A 25 9.27 1.55 3.08
N CYS A 26 8.29 1.11 2.30
CA CYS A 26 8.34 -0.11 1.51
C CYS A 26 8.52 0.24 0.03
N CYS A 27 9.65 -0.12 -0.57
CA CYS A 27 9.92 0.11 -1.98
C CYS A 27 10.06 -1.21 -2.75
N GLY A 28 9.55 -1.22 -3.98
CA GLY A 28 9.58 -2.38 -4.86
C GLY A 28 9.24 -2.00 -6.30
N LYS A 29 9.03 -3.02 -7.13
CA LYS A 29 8.54 -2.86 -8.49
C LYS A 29 7.12 -3.41 -8.61
N ILE A 30 6.24 -2.64 -9.24
CA ILE A 30 4.92 -3.10 -9.66
C ILE A 30 5.02 -3.44 -11.13
N GLU A 31 5.03 -4.74 -11.43
CA GLU A 31 5.04 -5.26 -12.79
C GLU A 31 3.66 -5.81 -13.14
N VAL A 32 3.01 -5.24 -14.16
CA VAL A 32 1.73 -5.74 -14.68
C VAL A 32 1.88 -5.93 -16.18
N LYS A 33 2.29 -7.14 -16.59
CA LYS A 33 2.58 -7.49 -17.99
C LYS A 33 1.44 -7.14 -18.94
N GLN A 34 0.20 -7.34 -18.52
CA GLN A 34 -1.00 -7.07 -19.33
C GLN A 34 -1.20 -5.58 -19.63
N LEU A 35 -0.58 -4.71 -18.83
CA LEU A 35 -0.63 -3.25 -18.98
C LEU A 35 0.70 -2.66 -19.46
N GLY A 36 1.73 -3.49 -19.69
CA GLY A 36 3.08 -3.02 -20.00
C GLY A 36 3.69 -2.15 -18.89
N MET A 37 3.26 -2.33 -17.64
CA MET A 37 3.74 -1.57 -16.49
C MET A 37 4.94 -2.28 -15.85
N ASP A 38 6.02 -1.55 -15.63
CA ASP A 38 7.18 -1.91 -14.80
C ASP A 38 7.64 -0.63 -14.11
N GLU A 39 7.01 -0.33 -12.97
CA GLU A 39 7.14 0.96 -12.32
C GLU A 39 7.74 0.80 -10.92
N LYS A 40 8.82 1.54 -10.65
CA LYS A 40 9.38 1.64 -9.29
C LYS A 40 8.34 2.33 -8.42
N SER A 41 7.97 1.68 -7.33
CA SER A 41 6.88 2.12 -6.47
C SER A 41 7.31 2.08 -5.02
N CYS A 42 6.97 3.11 -4.25
CA CYS A 42 7.25 3.19 -2.83
C CYS A 42 5.99 3.55 -2.06
N ILE A 43 5.85 2.97 -0.87
CA ILE A 43 4.78 3.24 0.08
C ILE A 43 5.43 3.68 1.39
N GLU A 44 5.10 4.88 1.83
CA GLU A 44 5.47 5.40 3.14
C GLU A 44 4.25 5.32 4.05
N LEU A 45 4.44 4.74 5.23
CA LEU A 45 3.42 4.58 6.25
C LEU A 45 3.89 5.27 7.51
N THR A 46 3.06 6.14 8.08
CA THR A 46 3.35 6.84 9.33
C THR A 46 2.22 6.67 10.32
N TYR A 47 2.51 6.09 11.46
CA TYR A 47 1.54 5.88 12.54
C TYR A 47 1.57 7.03 13.56
N ASP A 48 0.41 7.60 13.85
CA ASP A 48 0.19 8.54 14.95
C ASP A 48 -0.66 7.86 16.02
N GLY A 49 0.01 7.31 17.05
CA GLY A 49 -0.65 6.63 18.17
C GLY A 49 -1.57 7.54 18.98
N SER A 50 -1.27 8.85 19.06
CA SER A 50 -2.10 9.82 19.79
C SER A 50 -3.47 10.04 19.16
N LYS A 51 -3.58 9.80 17.84
CA LYS A 51 -4.83 9.94 17.07
C LYS A 51 -5.36 8.63 16.54
N THR A 52 -4.67 7.52 16.80
CA THR A 52 -4.94 6.21 16.19
C THR A 52 -5.13 6.33 14.68
N ALA A 53 -4.18 7.00 14.03
CA ALA A 53 -4.24 7.37 12.62
C ALA A 53 -3.02 6.85 11.86
N LEU A 54 -3.25 6.43 10.61
CA LEU A 54 -2.23 5.96 9.68
C LEU A 54 -2.21 6.89 8.48
N THR A 55 -1.07 7.52 8.22
CA THR A 55 -0.85 8.27 6.99
C THR A 55 -0.15 7.37 5.98
N VAL A 56 -0.72 7.29 4.78
CA VAL A 56 -0.27 6.46 3.68
C VAL A 56 0.11 7.38 2.53
N THR A 57 1.37 7.36 2.12
CA THR A 57 1.86 8.07 0.95
C THR A 57 2.36 7.04 -0.06
N PHE A 58 1.85 7.10 -1.29
CA PHE A 58 2.27 6.23 -2.37
C PHE A 58 2.88 7.05 -3.49
N SER A 59 4.05 6.62 -3.96
CA SER A 59 4.76 7.20 -5.09
C SER A 59 5.10 6.16 -6.15
N MET A 60 5.09 6.60 -7.40
CA MET A 60 5.56 5.83 -8.56
C MET A 60 6.56 6.69 -9.33
N ASN A 61 7.73 6.13 -9.66
CA ASN A 61 8.84 6.85 -10.27
C ASN A 61 9.12 8.19 -9.57
N ASP A 62 9.19 8.12 -8.25
CA ASP A 62 9.49 9.26 -7.36
C ASP A 62 8.46 10.41 -7.44
N LYS A 63 7.26 10.17 -8.01
CA LYS A 63 6.11 11.09 -7.99
C LYS A 63 5.03 10.59 -7.05
N VAL A 64 4.65 11.43 -6.08
CA VAL A 64 3.54 11.13 -5.17
C VAL A 64 2.22 11.13 -5.94
N LEU A 65 1.51 10.01 -5.90
CA LEU A 65 0.20 9.84 -6.52
C LEU A 65 -0.93 9.90 -5.49
N LEU A 66 -0.64 9.49 -4.25
CA LEU A 66 -1.59 9.45 -3.15
C LEU A 66 -0.88 9.87 -1.87
N SER A 67 -1.53 10.73 -1.08
CA SER A 67 -1.20 10.93 0.33
C SER A 67 -2.50 11.11 1.10
N ARG A 68 -2.82 10.19 2.01
CA ARG A 68 -4.06 10.18 2.78
C ARG A 68 -3.84 9.69 4.20
N THR A 69 -4.51 10.34 5.14
CA THR A 69 -4.60 9.87 6.53
C THR A 69 -5.93 9.15 6.73
N VAL A 70 -5.87 7.96 7.32
CA VAL A 70 -7.01 7.09 7.62
C VAL A 70 -6.96 6.63 9.08
N SER A 71 -8.05 6.09 9.59
CA SER A 71 -8.05 5.49 10.93
C SER A 71 -7.20 4.20 10.92
N ALA A 72 -6.37 4.01 11.94
CA ALA A 72 -5.59 2.78 12.10
C ALA A 72 -6.43 1.59 12.59
N ASN A 73 -7.66 1.82 13.09
CA ASN A 73 -8.51 0.73 13.62
C ASN A 73 -9.12 -0.15 12.52
N ASN A 74 -9.54 0.47 11.41
CA ASN A 74 -10.14 -0.24 10.29
C ASN A 74 -10.18 0.68 9.05
N PRO A 75 -9.02 0.97 8.44
CA PRO A 75 -8.99 1.83 7.27
C PRO A 75 -9.68 1.12 6.09
N PRO A 76 -10.64 1.78 5.41
CA PRO A 76 -11.15 1.24 4.16
C PRO A 76 -10.02 1.19 3.13
N ALA A 77 -10.12 0.28 2.16
CA ALA A 77 -9.17 0.23 1.06
C ALA A 77 -9.08 1.59 0.36
N ILE A 78 -7.85 2.08 0.17
CA ILE A 78 -7.59 3.39 -0.41
C ILE A 78 -7.18 3.19 -1.86
N CYS A 79 -7.90 3.80 -2.80
CA CYS A 79 -7.59 3.67 -4.22
C CYS A 79 -7.12 4.99 -4.84
N VAL A 80 -6.18 4.89 -5.77
CA VAL A 80 -5.66 5.99 -6.57
C VAL A 80 -5.64 5.62 -8.05
N GLY A 81 -6.16 6.50 -8.90
CA GLY A 81 -6.16 6.28 -10.34
C GLY A 81 -4.75 6.40 -10.92
N HIS A 82 -4.40 5.54 -11.87
CA HIS A 82 -3.11 5.65 -12.55
C HIS A 82 -3.12 6.85 -13.52
N PRO A 83 -2.13 7.78 -13.45
CA PRO A 83 -2.16 9.01 -14.25
C PRO A 83 -2.30 8.78 -15.75
N ALA A 84 -1.63 7.75 -16.29
CA ALA A 84 -1.67 7.45 -17.72
C ALA A 84 -2.93 6.69 -18.16
N ALA A 85 -3.64 6.03 -17.24
CA ALA A 85 -4.77 5.14 -17.55
C ALA A 85 -6.12 5.64 -16.97
N LYS A 86 -6.14 6.82 -16.33
CA LYS A 86 -7.32 7.53 -15.80
C LYS A 86 -8.30 6.56 -15.09
N VAL A 87 -9.59 6.66 -15.40
CA VAL A 87 -10.70 5.89 -14.80
C VAL A 87 -10.68 4.40 -15.14
N LEU A 88 -9.81 3.98 -16.06
CA LEU A 88 -9.76 2.60 -16.54
C LEU A 88 -8.87 1.72 -15.65
N ALA A 89 -7.88 2.31 -14.97
CA ALA A 89 -7.03 1.58 -14.04
C ALA A 89 -6.76 2.37 -12.76
N ASP A 90 -6.89 1.68 -11.64
CA ASP A 90 -6.55 2.21 -10.33
C ASP A 90 -5.71 1.19 -9.56
N ILE A 91 -5.06 1.69 -8.50
CA ILE A 91 -4.27 0.91 -7.56
C ILE A 91 -4.94 1.10 -6.21
N CYS A 92 -5.37 0.01 -5.60
CA CYS A 92 -5.92 0.01 -4.25
C CYS A 92 -4.91 -0.56 -3.24
N PHE A 93 -4.83 0.08 -2.08
CA PHE A 93 -4.09 -0.36 -0.91
C PHE A 93 -5.08 -1.03 0.04
N ASP A 94 -4.86 -2.31 0.28
CA ASP A 94 -5.72 -3.14 1.13
C ASP A 94 -4.97 -3.47 2.42
N PHE A 95 -5.49 -2.97 3.54
CA PHE A 95 -4.88 -3.14 4.85
C PHE A 95 -5.60 -4.25 5.59
N TYR A 96 -4.85 -5.20 6.14
CA TYR A 96 -5.41 -6.36 6.84
C TYR A 96 -4.53 -6.76 8.02
N ASP A 97 -5.07 -7.68 8.85
CA ASP A 97 -4.44 -8.12 10.11
C ASP A 97 -3.97 -6.93 10.97
N LEU A 98 -4.86 -5.96 11.13
CA LEU A 98 -4.61 -4.74 11.90
C LEU A 98 -4.70 -5.08 13.39
N GLN A 99 -3.64 -4.81 14.13
CA GLN A 99 -3.59 -4.96 15.58
C GLN A 99 -3.16 -3.64 16.19
N VAL A 100 -4.12 -2.92 16.75
CA VAL A 100 -3.89 -1.63 17.38
C VAL A 100 -3.83 -1.81 18.90
N SER A 101 -2.80 -1.26 19.51
CA SER A 101 -2.66 -1.07 20.95
C SER A 101 -2.15 0.35 21.22
N LEU A 102 -2.16 0.78 22.48
CA LEU A 102 -1.72 2.12 22.87
C LEU A 102 -0.31 2.45 22.35
N ASP A 103 0.61 1.49 22.45
CA ASP A 103 2.03 1.70 22.17
C ASP A 103 2.52 0.90 20.97
N LYS A 104 1.66 0.09 20.34
CA LYS A 104 2.04 -0.78 19.22
C LYS A 104 0.96 -0.81 18.16
N PHE A 105 1.39 -0.83 16.90
CA PHE A 105 0.51 -1.01 15.77
C PHE A 105 1.12 -2.00 14.80
N ASN A 106 0.40 -3.08 14.48
CA ASN A 106 0.76 -4.01 13.42
C ASN A 106 -0.23 -3.88 12.28
N VAL A 107 0.26 -3.96 11.05
CA VAL A 107 -0.56 -3.93 9.85
C VAL A 107 0.12 -4.68 8.72
N CYS A 108 -0.65 -5.48 7.99
CA CYS A 108 -0.22 -6.04 6.71
C CYS A 108 -0.85 -5.27 5.55
N LEU A 109 -0.11 -5.17 4.45
CA LEU A 109 -0.50 -4.38 3.29
C LEU A 109 -0.37 -5.21 2.01
N ASP A 110 -1.43 -5.17 1.21
CA ASP A 110 -1.45 -5.64 -0.16
C ASP A 110 -1.73 -4.47 -1.13
N ILE A 111 -1.16 -4.56 -2.32
CA ILE A 111 -1.49 -3.71 -3.46
C ILE A 111 -2.37 -4.50 -4.43
N GLN A 112 -3.45 -3.87 -4.86
CA GLN A 112 -4.42 -4.45 -5.78
C GLN A 112 -4.59 -3.54 -6.99
N PRO A 113 -3.81 -3.77 -8.07
CA PRO A 113 -4.07 -3.13 -9.35
C PRO A 113 -5.43 -3.60 -9.89
N ARG A 114 -6.27 -2.67 -10.35
CA ARG A 114 -7.55 -2.98 -10.98
C ARG A 114 -7.64 -2.34 -12.35
N VAL A 115 -8.33 -3.03 -13.25
CA VAL A 115 -8.68 -2.56 -14.58
C VAL A 115 -10.18 -2.73 -14.76
N PHE A 116 -10.88 -1.68 -15.21
CA PHE A 116 -12.35 -1.63 -15.22
C PHE A 116 -12.98 -2.05 -13.87
N LEU A 117 -12.41 -1.58 -12.76
CA LEU A 117 -12.80 -1.90 -11.37
C LEU A 117 -12.67 -3.38 -10.99
N ARG A 118 -12.07 -4.21 -11.84
CA ARG A 118 -11.80 -5.62 -11.54
C ARG A 118 -10.34 -5.76 -11.12
N LYS A 119 -10.11 -6.37 -9.96
CA LYS A 119 -8.77 -6.76 -9.53
C LYS A 119 -8.09 -7.54 -10.66
N VAL A 120 -6.82 -7.24 -10.92
CA VAL A 120 -5.96 -7.92 -11.90
C VAL A 120 -5.03 -8.90 -11.21
N THR A 121 -4.50 -8.54 -10.04
CA THR A 121 -3.70 -9.43 -9.20
C THR A 121 -3.67 -8.90 -7.76
N ASN A 122 -3.02 -9.65 -6.86
CA ASN A 122 -2.74 -9.26 -5.49
C ASN A 122 -1.22 -9.28 -5.29
N ILE A 123 -0.66 -8.13 -4.90
CA ILE A 123 0.77 -7.88 -4.74
C ILE A 123 1.00 -7.73 -3.24
N GLU A 124 1.63 -8.74 -2.63
CA GLU A 124 1.93 -8.73 -1.19
C GLU A 124 3.10 -7.77 -0.93
N VAL A 125 2.87 -6.76 -0.10
CA VAL A 125 3.93 -5.84 0.37
C VAL A 125 4.58 -6.40 1.61
N GLY A 126 3.77 -6.94 2.52
CA GLY A 126 4.21 -7.56 3.77
C GLY A 126 3.56 -6.91 5.00
N CYS A 127 4.04 -7.32 6.17
CA CYS A 127 3.55 -6.85 7.47
C CYS A 127 4.57 -5.96 8.15
N LEU A 128 4.08 -4.92 8.82
CA LEU A 128 4.84 -3.87 9.46
C LEU A 128 4.40 -3.69 10.90
N SER A 129 5.37 -3.37 11.75
CA SER A 129 5.17 -3.12 13.18
C SER A 129 5.72 -1.74 13.54
N PHE A 130 4.90 -0.95 14.22
CA PHE A 130 5.22 0.38 14.70
C PHE A 130 5.17 0.37 16.23
N GLU A 131 6.13 1.01 16.89
CA GLU A 131 6.19 1.12 18.36
C GLU A 131 6.22 2.58 18.78
N HIS A 132 5.15 3.03 19.45
CA HIS A 132 5.06 4.35 20.06
C HIS A 132 5.57 4.30 21.50
N ASN A 133 6.83 4.66 21.72
CA ASN A 133 7.29 4.93 23.09
C ASN A 133 6.83 6.34 23.48
N LYS A 134 6.02 6.44 24.55
CA LYS A 134 5.84 7.72 25.24
C LYS A 134 7.22 8.17 25.70
N GLU A 135 7.71 9.31 25.21
CA GLU A 135 8.74 10.05 25.93
C GLU A 135 8.09 10.49 27.25
N GLU A 136 8.52 9.85 28.34
CA GLU A 136 8.25 10.25 29.72
C GLU A 136 8.91 11.60 30.05
#